data_AF-A0A654ATM0-F1
#
_entry.id   AF-A0A654ATM0-F1
#
_cell.length_a   1.000
_cell.length_b   1.000
_cell.length_c   1.000
_cell.angle_alpha   90.00
_cell.angle_beta   90.00
_cell.angle_gamma   90.00
#
_symmetry.space_group_name_H-M   'P 1'
#
loop_
_entity.id
_entity.type
_entity.pdbx_description
1 polymer ?
#
loop_
_entity_poly.entity_id
_entity_poly.type
_entity_poly.pdbx_seq_one_letter_code
_entity_poly.pdbx_strand_id
1 'polypeptide(L)'
;MLLAFAVATPATARDTIGIYRGWGAFRDAAPPRCYAIARPVMAGGRTTGFATIATWPKRGLRASLYIRLSRERDRSAGVTLTVGERRFALVANGLDAWASDAPSDRAIVAALRSGRSMSVEAVGVGGRPFADVYALSGAATAIDAAVLACRGG
;
A
#
# COMPACT_ATOMS: atom_id res chain seq x y z
N MET A 1 -47.06 3.45 -15.76
CA MET A 1 -45.75 3.42 -16.44
C MET A 1 -44.75 4.15 -15.54
N LEU A 2 -44.04 3.45 -14.65
CA LEU A 2 -43.03 4.05 -13.78
C LEU A 2 -41.72 4.20 -14.57
N LEU A 3 -41.25 5.43 -14.77
CA LEU A 3 -39.88 5.69 -15.25
C LEU A 3 -38.90 5.51 -14.08
N ALA A 4 -38.07 4.47 -14.16
CA ALA A 4 -36.91 4.31 -13.30
C ALA A 4 -35.79 5.25 -13.79
N PHE A 5 -35.47 6.29 -13.01
CA PHE A 5 -34.27 7.11 -13.22
C PHE A 5 -33.06 6.34 -12.69
N ALA A 6 -32.17 5.90 -13.60
CA ALA A 6 -30.86 5.41 -13.24
C ALA A 6 -29.98 6.60 -12.83
N VAL A 7 -29.66 6.73 -11.55
CA VAL A 7 -28.70 7.72 -11.06
C VAL A 7 -27.30 7.20 -11.39
N ALA A 8 -26.66 7.76 -12.42
CA ALA A 8 -25.26 7.50 -12.70
C ALA A 8 -24.41 8.20 -11.63
N THR A 9 -23.78 7.43 -10.75
CA THR A 9 -22.77 7.98 -9.83
C THR A 9 -21.53 8.34 -10.66
N PRO A 10 -21.00 9.58 -10.56
CA PRO A 10 -19.76 9.93 -11.23
C PRO A 10 -18.66 9.02 -10.67
N ALA A 11 -17.98 8.29 -11.54
CA ALA A 11 -16.75 7.62 -11.17
C ALA A 11 -15.76 8.71 -10.78
N THR A 12 -15.36 8.76 -9.51
CA THR A 12 -14.23 9.61 -9.07
C THR A 12 -13.01 9.18 -9.87
N ALA A 13 -12.66 9.96 -10.90
CA ALA A 13 -11.53 9.66 -11.74
C ALA A 13 -10.27 9.70 -10.87
N ARG A 14 -9.46 8.64 -10.97
CA ARG A 14 -8.15 8.58 -10.36
C ARG A 14 -7.16 9.19 -11.33
N ASP A 15 -6.49 10.25 -10.91
CA ASP A 15 -5.45 10.87 -11.72
C ASP A 15 -4.19 10.02 -11.63
N THR A 16 -3.65 9.66 -12.80
CA THR A 16 -2.37 8.95 -12.88
C THR A 16 -1.24 9.96 -12.86
N ILE A 17 -0.38 9.89 -11.85
CA ILE A 17 0.81 10.74 -11.74
C ILE A 17 1.97 10.12 -12.54
N GLY A 18 2.09 8.80 -12.51
CA GLY A 18 3.09 8.08 -13.31
C GLY A 18 3.26 6.63 -12.88
N ILE A 19 3.91 5.85 -13.75
CA ILE A 19 4.27 4.45 -13.51
C ILE A 19 5.80 4.31 -13.57
N TYR A 20 6.37 3.72 -12.54
CA TYR A 20 7.80 3.61 -12.29
C TYR A 20 8.14 2.14 -12.02
N ARG A 21 8.43 1.40 -13.09
CA ARG A 21 8.70 -0.05 -13.02
C ARG A 21 7.55 -0.81 -12.33
N GLY A 22 7.77 -1.33 -11.13
CA GLY A 22 6.76 -2.10 -10.38
C GLY A 22 5.79 -1.25 -9.55
N TRP A 23 5.99 0.07 -9.51
CA TRP A 23 5.23 0.99 -8.67
C TRP A 23 4.46 2.00 -9.52
N GLY A 24 3.21 2.29 -9.15
CA GLY A 24 2.42 3.38 -9.72
C GLY A 24 2.15 4.47 -8.70
N ALA A 25 2.04 5.72 -9.14
CA ALA A 25 1.67 6.87 -8.33
C ALA A 25 0.37 7.49 -8.86
N PHE A 26 -0.55 7.78 -7.95
CA PHE A 26 -1.90 8.26 -8.28
C PHE A 26 -2.41 9.29 -7.28
N ARG A 27 -3.42 10.06 -7.69
CA ARG A 27 -4.22 10.95 -6.85
C ARG A 27 -5.70 10.57 -6.96
N ASP A 28 -6.36 10.43 -5.81
CA ASP A 28 -7.82 10.30 -5.73
C ASP A 28 -8.38 11.64 -5.24
N ALA A 29 -9.48 12.13 -5.83
CA ALA A 29 -10.14 13.38 -5.42
C ALA A 29 -11.07 13.19 -4.20
N ALA A 30 -11.70 12.02 -4.07
CA ALA A 30 -12.67 11.72 -3.01
C ALA A 30 -12.57 10.25 -2.54
N PRO A 31 -12.15 10.00 -1.27
CA PRO A 31 -11.51 10.95 -0.37
C PRO A 31 -10.15 11.44 -0.93
N PRO A 32 -9.76 12.70 -0.68
CA PRO A 32 -8.53 13.25 -1.24
C PRO A 32 -7.30 12.57 -0.65
N ARG A 33 -6.52 11.93 -1.52
CA ARG A 33 -5.23 11.31 -1.18
C ARG A 33 -4.34 11.20 -2.40
N CYS A 34 -3.04 11.09 -2.18
CA CYS A 34 -2.08 10.72 -3.20
C CYS A 34 -1.23 9.59 -2.65
N TYR A 35 -0.95 8.59 -3.49
CA TYR A 35 -0.31 7.39 -2.99
C TYR A 35 0.49 6.70 -4.09
N ALA A 36 1.54 6.02 -3.64
CA ALA A 36 2.26 5.04 -4.44
C ALA A 36 1.72 3.64 -4.13
N ILE A 37 1.65 2.76 -5.12
CA ILE A 37 1.11 1.40 -4.99
C ILE A 37 1.95 0.39 -5.78
N ALA A 38 2.15 -0.79 -5.22
CA ALA A 38 2.74 -1.94 -5.90
C ALA A 38 2.02 -3.23 -5.55
N ARG A 39 2.12 -4.22 -6.44
CA ARG A 39 1.71 -5.60 -6.22
C ARG A 39 2.93 -6.46 -5.88
N PRO A 40 2.76 -7.56 -5.12
CA PRO A 40 3.87 -8.47 -4.87
C PRO A 40 4.27 -9.20 -6.16
N VAL A 41 5.55 -9.53 -6.25
CA VAL A 41 6.13 -10.37 -7.29
C VAL A 41 5.59 -11.79 -7.11
N MET A 42 4.92 -12.32 -8.13
CA MET A 42 4.36 -13.67 -8.11
C MET A 42 4.77 -14.40 -9.39
N ALA A 43 5.31 -15.61 -9.26
CA ALA A 43 5.57 -16.51 -10.37
C ALA A 43 4.24 -17.18 -10.79
N GLY A 44 3.46 -16.49 -11.63
CA GLY A 44 2.37 -17.14 -12.39
C GLY A 44 0.95 -17.07 -11.81
N GLY A 45 0.61 -16.09 -10.95
CA GLY A 45 -0.76 -15.95 -10.43
C GLY A 45 -1.23 -14.53 -10.20
N ARG A 46 -2.55 -14.32 -10.23
CA ARG A 46 -3.20 -13.07 -9.78
C ARG A 46 -3.20 -13.04 -8.25
N THR A 47 -2.70 -11.96 -7.68
CA THR A 47 -2.75 -11.68 -6.24
C THR A 47 -3.73 -10.54 -5.96
N THR A 48 -4.47 -10.64 -4.87
CA THR A 48 -5.28 -9.54 -4.33
C THR A 48 -4.46 -8.64 -3.40
N GLY A 49 -3.25 -9.06 -3.03
CA GLY A 49 -2.36 -8.31 -2.16
C GLY A 49 -1.71 -7.12 -2.85
N PHE A 50 -1.49 -6.06 -2.09
CA PHE A 50 -0.80 -4.85 -2.55
C PHE A 50 -0.26 -4.04 -1.38
N ALA A 51 0.75 -3.23 -1.64
CA ALA A 51 1.28 -2.27 -0.68
C ALA A 51 1.07 -0.85 -1.20
N THR A 52 0.70 0.07 -0.30
CA THR A 52 0.56 1.50 -0.59
C THR A 52 1.32 2.35 0.41
N ILE A 53 1.89 3.45 -0.09
CA ILE A 53 2.38 4.57 0.72
C ILE A 53 1.53 5.78 0.37
N ALA A 54 0.73 6.24 1.31
CA ALA A 54 -0.29 7.26 1.08
C ALA A 54 -0.06 8.54 1.89
N THR A 55 -0.41 9.67 1.28
CA THR A 55 -0.57 10.95 1.93
C THR A 55 -2.04 11.33 1.91
N TRP A 56 -2.59 11.63 3.09
CA TRP A 56 -3.98 12.02 3.32
C TRP A 56 -4.02 13.44 3.88
N PRO A 57 -4.08 14.47 3.02
CA PRO A 57 -3.97 15.87 3.46
C PRO A 57 -5.00 16.24 4.54
N LYS A 58 -6.26 15.84 4.34
CA LYS A 58 -7.36 16.13 5.29
C LYS A 58 -7.24 15.41 6.63
N ARG A 59 -6.44 14.34 6.72
CA ARG A 59 -6.23 13.56 7.95
C ARG A 59 -4.88 13.86 8.61
N GLY A 60 -4.05 14.72 8.03
CA GLY A 60 -2.69 14.97 8.50
C GLY A 60 -1.74 13.77 8.39
N LEU A 61 -2.16 12.66 7.79
CA LEU A 61 -1.34 11.46 7.63
C LEU A 61 -0.44 11.61 6.41
N ARG A 62 0.86 11.43 6.58
CA ARG A 62 1.85 11.51 5.51
C ARG A 62 2.66 10.23 5.48
N ALA A 63 3.00 9.77 4.28
CA ALA A 63 3.86 8.60 4.10
C ALA A 63 3.33 7.34 4.83
N SER A 64 2.00 7.22 4.94
CA SER A 64 1.34 6.15 5.69
C SER A 64 1.38 4.84 4.91
N LEU A 65 1.97 3.81 5.52
CA LEU A 65 1.97 2.45 5.00
C LEU A 65 0.62 1.81 5.23
N TYR A 66 0.10 1.21 4.17
CA TYR A 66 -0.96 0.23 4.25
C TYR A 66 -0.65 -0.93 3.30
N ILE A 67 -0.86 -2.15 3.79
CA ILE A 67 -0.69 -3.38 3.04
C ILE A 67 -2.00 -4.16 3.12
N ARG A 68 -2.47 -4.61 1.96
CA ARG A 68 -3.42 -5.72 1.88
C ARG A 68 -2.63 -6.99 1.65
N LEU A 69 -2.73 -7.93 2.59
CA LEU A 69 -2.10 -9.25 2.53
C LEU A 69 -2.72 -10.08 1.40
N SER A 70 -1.94 -10.96 0.78
CA SER A 70 -2.45 -11.89 -0.24
C SER A 70 -3.35 -12.99 0.34
N ARG A 71 -3.26 -13.24 1.65
CA ARG A 71 -4.01 -14.28 2.37
C ARG A 71 -4.42 -13.77 3.74
N GLU A 72 -5.56 -14.26 4.23
CA GLU A 72 -6.05 -13.91 5.55
C GLU A 72 -5.14 -14.51 6.63
N ARG A 73 -4.74 -13.65 7.57
CA ARG A 73 -3.87 -14.01 8.69
C ARG A 73 -4.65 -14.70 9.79
N ASP A 74 -4.04 -15.68 10.45
CA ASP A 74 -4.53 -16.18 11.74
C ASP A 74 -4.51 -15.06 12.78
N ARG A 75 -5.63 -14.81 13.49
CA ARG A 75 -5.77 -13.66 14.39
C ARG A 75 -4.69 -13.56 15.47
N SER A 76 -4.08 -14.67 15.89
CA SER A 76 -3.01 -14.69 16.89
C SER A 76 -1.61 -14.34 16.33
N ALA A 77 -1.43 -14.39 15.01
CA ALA A 77 -0.12 -14.19 14.38
C ALA A 77 0.30 -12.72 14.24
N GLY A 78 1.58 -12.41 14.34
CA GLY A 78 2.09 -11.09 13.95
C GLY A 78 2.12 -10.89 12.43
N VAL A 79 2.27 -9.65 11.98
CA VAL A 79 2.73 -9.32 10.62
C VAL A 79 4.07 -8.61 10.74
N THR A 80 5.07 -9.10 10.02
CA THR A 80 6.40 -8.49 9.98
C THR A 80 6.70 -7.98 8.57
N LEU A 81 7.07 -6.71 8.45
CA LEU A 81 7.65 -6.15 7.25
C LEU A 81 9.17 -6.15 7.36
N THR A 82 9.85 -6.70 6.36
CA THR A 82 11.30 -6.71 6.27
C THR A 82 11.76 -5.95 5.02
N VAL A 83 12.73 -5.04 5.18
CA VAL A 83 13.35 -4.28 4.09
C VAL A 83 14.87 -4.30 4.29
N GLY A 84 15.58 -5.11 3.50
CA GLY A 84 16.99 -5.42 3.79
C GLY A 84 17.11 -6.05 5.18
N GLU A 85 18.00 -5.50 6.02
CA GLU A 85 18.19 -5.96 7.41
C GLU A 85 17.17 -5.41 8.41
N ARG A 86 16.35 -4.43 7.99
CA ARG A 86 15.42 -3.73 8.89
C ARG A 86 14.10 -4.50 8.97
N ARG A 87 13.63 -4.73 10.20
CA ARG A 87 12.36 -5.40 10.49
C ARG A 87 11.42 -4.47 11.24
N PHE A 88 10.14 -4.51 10.88
CA PHE A 88 9.08 -3.70 11.47
C PHE A 88 7.90 -4.61 11.81
N ALA A 89 7.47 -4.59 13.07
CA ALA A 89 6.20 -5.19 13.45
C ALA A 89 5.07 -4.27 12.98
N LEU A 90 4.06 -4.84 12.31
CA LEU A 90 2.89 -4.11 11.84
C LEU A 90 1.68 -4.40 12.72
N VAL A 91 0.80 -3.41 12.84
CA VAL A 91 -0.55 -3.62 13.34
C VAL A 91 -1.36 -4.25 12.21
N ALA A 92 -2.13 -5.29 12.50
CA ALA A 92 -2.85 -6.02 11.47
C ALA A 92 -4.25 -6.46 11.93
N ASN A 93 -5.22 -6.38 11.02
CA ASN A 93 -6.57 -6.85 11.19
C ASN A 93 -7.03 -7.62 9.95
N GLY A 94 -7.21 -8.94 10.08
CA GLY A 94 -7.61 -9.80 8.97
C GLY A 94 -6.59 -9.77 7.81
N LEU A 95 -6.97 -9.12 6.71
CA LEU A 95 -6.15 -8.93 5.50
C LEU A 95 -5.36 -7.61 5.50
N ASP A 96 -5.62 -6.73 6.44
CA ASP A 96 -5.10 -5.37 6.43
C ASP A 96 -3.95 -5.24 7.43
N ALA A 97 -2.85 -4.59 7.03
CA ALA A 97 -1.73 -4.28 7.90
C ALA A 97 -1.22 -2.85 7.67
N TRP A 98 -0.80 -2.18 8.73
CA TRP A 98 -0.29 -0.81 8.71
C TRP A 98 0.79 -0.61 9.79
N ALA A 99 1.58 0.46 9.66
CA ALA A 99 2.57 0.81 10.67
C ALA A 99 1.88 1.17 12.01
N SER A 100 2.54 0.91 13.15
CA SER A 100 1.97 1.22 14.47
C SER A 100 1.75 2.71 14.71
N ASP A 101 2.58 3.56 14.10
CA ASP A 101 2.64 4.99 14.36
C ASP A 101 3.39 5.75 13.25
N ALA A 102 3.30 7.09 13.30
CA ALA A 102 3.93 7.97 12.32
C ALA A 102 5.47 7.90 12.28
N PRO A 103 6.20 7.76 13.41
CA PRO A 103 7.63 7.44 13.37
C PRO A 103 7.96 6.16 12.59
N SER A 104 7.19 5.10 12.80
CA SER A 104 7.35 3.82 12.12
C SER A 104 7.08 3.95 10.62
N ASP A 105 6.03 4.68 10.22
CA ASP A 105 5.77 5.03 8.81
C ASP A 105 6.99 5.71 8.15
N ARG A 106 7.55 6.74 8.80
CA ARG A 106 8.73 7.44 8.27
C ARG A 106 9.94 6.50 8.15
N ALA A 107 10.16 5.67 9.16
CA ALA A 107 11.27 4.72 9.21
C ALA A 107 11.16 3.67 8.09
N ILE A 108 9.95 3.18 7.85
CA ILE A 108 9.62 2.25 6.77
C ILE A 108 9.83 2.93 5.42
N VAL A 109 9.24 4.09 5.17
CA VAL A 109 9.38 4.79 3.89
C VAL A 109 10.84 5.13 3.58
N ALA A 110 11.63 5.51 4.58
CA ALA A 110 13.07 5.66 4.41
C ALA A 110 13.76 4.34 3.98
N ALA A 111 13.37 3.20 4.55
CA ALA A 111 13.87 1.89 4.14
C ALA A 111 13.44 1.54 2.70
N LEU A 112 12.20 1.82 2.34
CA LEU A 112 11.67 1.53 1.00
C LEU A 112 12.37 2.32 -0.09
N ARG A 113 12.74 3.58 0.19
CA ARG A 113 13.45 4.44 -0.77
C ARG A 113 14.87 3.94 -1.09
N SER A 114 15.55 3.28 -0.16
CA SER A 114 16.92 2.77 -0.34
C SER A 114 17.00 1.25 -0.55
N GLY A 115 15.90 0.53 -0.31
CA GLY A 115 15.82 -0.92 -0.43
C GLY A 115 15.70 -1.41 -1.87
N ARG A 116 16.06 -2.68 -2.09
CA ARG A 116 15.89 -3.37 -3.38
C ARG A 116 14.61 -4.22 -3.44
N SER A 117 14.23 -4.79 -2.30
CA SER A 117 13.04 -5.61 -2.11
C SER A 117 12.51 -5.44 -0.69
N MET A 118 11.23 -5.76 -0.49
CA MET A 118 10.64 -5.96 0.83
C MET A 118 9.85 -7.27 0.88
N SER A 119 9.76 -7.90 2.05
CA SER A 119 8.85 -9.02 2.33
C SER A 119 7.87 -8.64 3.44
N VAL A 120 6.63 -9.08 3.31
CA VAL A 120 5.61 -9.00 4.35
C VAL A 120 5.23 -10.43 4.73
N GLU A 121 5.56 -10.82 5.95
CA GLU A 121 5.47 -12.19 6.43
C GLU A 121 4.41 -12.31 7.52
N ALA A 122 3.62 -13.37 7.44
CA ALA A 122 2.59 -13.70 8.42
C ALA A 122 2.26 -15.21 8.40
N VAL A 123 1.48 -15.65 9.38
CA VAL A 123 0.89 -17.00 9.40
C VAL A 123 -0.58 -16.89 9.03
N GLY A 124 -1.00 -17.65 8.02
CA GLY A 124 -2.37 -17.67 7.53
C GLY A 124 -3.29 -18.54 8.39
N VAL A 125 -4.60 -18.42 8.17
CA VAL A 125 -5.59 -19.33 8.77
C VAL A 125 -5.22 -20.78 8.47
N GLY A 126 -5.21 -21.63 9.50
CA GLY A 126 -4.75 -23.02 9.40
C GLY A 126 -3.23 -23.20 9.57
N GLY A 127 -2.51 -22.18 10.05
CA GLY A 127 -1.13 -22.29 10.53
C GLY A 127 -0.06 -22.29 9.44
N ARG A 128 -0.42 -22.04 8.17
CA ARG A 128 0.53 -22.05 7.06
C ARG A 128 1.19 -20.67 6.90
N PRO A 129 2.54 -20.57 6.97
CA PRO A 129 3.23 -19.30 6.74
C PRO A 129 3.11 -18.87 5.27
N PHE A 130 3.11 -17.56 5.04
CA PHE A 130 3.19 -16.97 3.71
C PHE A 130 3.99 -15.67 3.74
N ALA A 131 4.49 -15.27 2.56
CA ALA A 131 5.24 -14.04 2.38
C ALA A 131 4.80 -13.34 1.09
N ASP A 132 4.48 -12.06 1.19
CA ASP A 132 4.28 -11.18 0.05
C ASP A 132 5.58 -10.41 -0.22
N VAL A 133 6.24 -10.72 -1.34
CA VAL A 133 7.52 -10.11 -1.71
C VAL A 133 7.30 -9.04 -2.76
N TYR A 134 7.88 -7.85 -2.57
CA TYR A 134 7.74 -6.72 -3.50
C TYR A 134 9.11 -6.27 -3.98
N ALA A 135 9.25 -6.07 -5.29
CA ALA A 135 10.40 -5.35 -5.84
C ALA A 135 10.26 -3.85 -5.50
N LEU A 136 11.33 -3.23 -5.00
CA LEU A 136 11.35 -1.80 -4.68
C LEU A 136 11.91 -0.94 -5.82
N SER A 137 12.16 -1.56 -6.97
CA SER A 137 12.57 -0.83 -8.17
C SER A 137 11.46 0.16 -8.58
N GLY A 138 11.78 1.45 -8.55
CA GLY A 138 10.83 2.54 -8.82
C GLY A 138 10.02 3.02 -7.61
N ALA A 139 10.15 2.40 -6.44
CA ALA A 139 9.41 2.78 -5.23
C ALA A 139 9.71 4.22 -4.81
N ALA A 140 10.99 4.60 -4.75
CA ALA A 140 11.40 5.94 -4.33
C ALA A 140 10.76 7.03 -5.21
N THR A 141 10.90 6.91 -6.54
CA THR A 141 10.34 7.86 -7.50
C THR A 141 8.81 7.93 -7.40
N ALA A 142 8.13 6.79 -7.27
CA ALA A 142 6.67 6.74 -7.15
C ALA A 142 6.18 7.43 -5.86
N ILE A 143 6.83 7.14 -4.73
CA ILE A 143 6.51 7.75 -3.42
C ILE A 143 6.70 9.26 -3.49
N ASP A 144 7.82 9.72 -4.05
CA ASP A 144 8.14 11.14 -4.13
C ASP A 144 7.18 11.88 -5.07
N ALA A 145 6.85 11.29 -6.23
CA ALA A 145 5.86 11.83 -7.15
C ALA A 145 4.47 11.96 -6.50
N ALA A 146 4.04 10.95 -5.75
CA ALA A 146 2.78 11.00 -5.00
C ALA A 146 2.78 12.10 -3.92
N VAL A 147 3.87 12.25 -3.17
CA VAL A 147 4.00 13.32 -2.16
C VAL A 147 3.95 14.71 -2.80
N LEU A 148 4.63 14.90 -3.93
CA LEU A 148 4.62 16.18 -4.66
C LEU A 148 3.23 16.52 -5.20
N ALA A 149 2.53 15.56 -5.79
CA ALA A 149 1.15 15.76 -6.28
C ALA A 149 0.17 16.15 -5.16
N CYS A 150 0.44 15.75 -3.92
CA CYS A 150 -0.37 16.11 -2.76
C CYS A 150 -0.07 17.50 -2.18
N ARG A 151 1.00 18.15 -2.64
CA ARG A 151 1.37 19.52 -2.26
C ARG A 151 0.88 20.56 -3.25
N GLY A 152 0.81 20.21 -4.54
CA GLY A 152 0.46 21.11 -5.64
C GLY A 152 -1.02 21.12 -6.00
N GLY A 153 -1.91 20.79 -5.07
CA GLY A 153 -3.33 20.59 -5.39
C GLY A 153 -4.28 20.87 -4.26
#